data_AF-A0A662JB50-F1
#
_entry.id   AF-A0A662JB50-F1
#
_cell.length_a   1.000
_cell.length_b   1.000
_cell.length_c   1.000
_cell.angle_alpha   90.00
_cell.angle_beta   90.00
_cell.angle_gamma   90.00
#
_symmetry.space_group_name_H-M   'P 1'
#
loop_
_entity.id
_entity.type
_entity.pdbx_description
1 polymer ?
#
loop_
_entity_poly.entity_id
_entity_poly.type
_entity_poly.pdbx_seq_one_letter_code
_entity_poly.pdbx_strand_id
1 'polypeptide(L)' 'MPRPGLRVCSKKKVKVKLPGGGTAVHYKREKPKPAKCAICGAQLGGVPRL' A
#
# COMPACT_ATOMS: atom_id res chain seq x y z
N MET A 1 14.37 16.15 3.18
CA MET A 1 12.89 16.02 3.28
C MET A 1 12.38 15.25 2.05
N PRO A 2 11.46 14.26 2.15
CA PRO A 2 10.96 13.53 0.99
C PRO A 2 10.24 14.46 0.01
N ARG A 3 10.29 14.16 -1.29
CA ARG A 3 9.58 14.93 -2.33
C ARG A 3 8.11 15.12 -1.92
N PRO A 4 7.49 16.30 -2.13
CA PRO A 4 6.13 16.59 -1.68
C PRO A 4 5.11 15.49 -2.01
N GLY A 5 5.12 14.97 -3.24
CA GLY A 5 4.24 13.89 -3.69
C GLY A 5 4.54 12.49 -3.13
N LEU A 6 5.49 12.35 -2.20
CA LEU A 6 5.82 11.12 -1.46
C LEU A 6 5.45 11.21 0.03
N ARG A 7 4.87 12.34 0.47
CA ARG A 7 4.40 12.56 1.85
C ARG A 7 2.94 12.15 2.06
N VAL A 8 2.28 11.68 1.01
CA VAL A 8 0.85 11.32 0.99
C VAL A 8 0.61 9.86 1.44
N CYS A 9 -0.55 9.59 2.04
CA CYS A 9 -0.94 8.24 2.48
C CYS A 9 -0.96 7.22 1.33
N SER A 10 -1.31 7.66 0.12
CA SER A 10 -1.37 6.81 -1.08
C SER A 10 -0.03 6.16 -1.46
N LYS A 11 1.10 6.68 -0.94
CA LYS A 11 2.45 6.12 -1.13
C LYS A 11 3.04 5.69 0.19
N LYS A 12 2.81 4.43 0.54
CA LYS A 12 3.32 3.80 1.76
C LYS A 12 4.84 3.63 1.69
N LYS A 13 5.51 4.08 2.74
CA LYS A 13 6.96 3.92 2.93
C LYS A 13 7.26 2.53 3.48
N VAL A 14 8.19 1.82 2.82
CA VAL A 14 8.75 0.55 3.29
C VAL A 14 10.25 0.73 3.43
N LYS A 15 10.74 0.69 4.67
CA LYS A 15 12.18 0.69 4.94
C LYS A 15 12.68 -0.73 4.69
N VAL A 16 13.59 -0.88 3.73
CA VAL A 16 14.16 -2.17 3.34
C VAL A 16 15.66 -2.12 3.61
N LYS A 17 16.19 -3.17 4.25
CA LYS A 17 17.64 -3.36 4.35
C LYS A 17 18.14 -3.85 2.99
N LEU A 18 19.07 -3.11 2.42
CA LEU A 18 19.77 -3.48 1.22
C LEU A 18 20.79 -4.59 1.54
N PRO A 19 21.08 -5.49 0.60
CA PRO A 19 22.07 -6.55 0.79
C PRO A 19 23.47 -6.00 1.12
N GLY A 20 23.81 -4.79 0.68
CA GLY A 20 25.06 -4.10 1.03
C GLY A 20 25.07 -3.39 2.40
N GLY A 21 24.15 -3.71 3.31
CA GLY A 21 24.10 -3.15 4.67
C GLY A 21 23.45 -1.76 4.80
N GLY A 22 23.13 -1.10 3.69
CA GLY A 22 22.39 0.17 3.70
C GLY A 22 20.89 0.01 3.98
N THR A 23 20.20 1.08 4.35
CA THR A 23 18.73 1.08 4.49
C THR A 23 18.10 2.01 3.45
N ALA A 24 17.27 1.47 2.56
CA ALA A 24 16.55 2.24 1.54
C ALA A 24 15.06 2.40 1.89
N VAL A 25 14.43 3.47 1.40
CA VAL A 25 12.98 3.68 1.52
C VAL A 25 12.34 3.42 0.16
N HIS A 26 11.63 2.31 0.04
CA HIS A 26 10.79 1.99 -1.11
C HIS A 26 9.39 2.57 -0.91
N TYR A 27 8.85 3.20 -1.95
CA TYR A 27 7.48 3.71 -1.95
C TYR A 27 6.59 2.76 -2.74
N LYS A 28 5.58 2.21 -2.10
CA LYS A 28 4.56 1.37 -2.75
C LYS A 28 3.19 2.01 -2.66
N ARG A 29 2.31 1.68 -3.61
CA ARG A 29 0.90 2.06 -3.53
C ARG A 29 0.23 1.37 -2.34
N GLU A 30 -0.80 2.00 -1.78
CA GLU A 30 -1.62 1.37 -0.76
C GLU A 30 -2.35 0.13 -1.31
N LYS A 31 -2.60 -0.83 -0.42
CA LYS A 31 -3.35 -2.01 -0.80
C LYS A 31 -4.82 -1.61 -1.02
N PRO A 32 -5.46 -2.11 -2.08
CA PRO A 32 -6.89 -1.89 -2.31
C PRO A 32 -7.71 -2.49 -1.18
N LYS A 33 -8.83 -1.85 -0.89
CA LYS A 33 -9.81 -2.37 0.08
C LYS A 33 -10.48 -3.62 -0.50
N PRO A 34 -10.90 -4.58 0.36
CA PRO A 34 -11.67 -5.73 -0.10
C PRO A 34 -12.95 -5.27 -0.81
N ALA A 35 -13.35 -6.02 -1.84
CA ALA A 35 -14.62 -5.81 -2.51
C ALA A 35 -15.77 -6.04 -1.52
N LYS A 36 -16.78 -5.19 -1.58
CA LYS A 36 -17.94 -5.24 -0.68
C LYS A 36 -19.21 -5.32 -1.52
N CYS A 37 -20.21 -6.02 -1.01
CA CYS A 37 -21.56 -5.99 -1.58
C CYS A 37 -22.12 -4.56 -1.49
N ALA A 38 -22.67 -4.05 -2.59
CA ALA A 38 -23.23 -2.70 -2.65
C ALA A 38 -24.46 -2.51 -1.74
N ILE A 39 -25.17 -3.59 -1.42
CA ILE A 39 -26.43 -3.55 -0.68
C ILE A 39 -26.19 -3.72 0.84
N CYS A 40 -25.43 -4.74 1.23
CA CYS A 40 -25.23 -5.07 2.65
C CYS A 40 -23.85 -4.70 3.20
N GLY A 41 -22.90 -4.27 2.36
CA GLY A 41 -21.54 -3.89 2.79
C GLY A 41 -20.65 -5.05 3.23
N ALA A 42 -21.15 -6.29 3.20
CA ALA A 42 -20.38 -7.49 3.53
C ALA A 42 -19.23 -7.68 2.53
N GLN A 43 -18.10 -8.23 3.00
CA GLN A 43 -16.96 -8.53 2.14
C GLN A 43 -17.31 -9.69 1.20
N LEU A 44 -17.02 -9.51 -0.09
CA LEU A 44 -17.23 -10.55 -1.09
C LEU A 44 -16.08 -11.57 -1.00
N GLY A 45 -16.40 -12.80 -0.63
CA GLY A 45 -15.48 -13.93 -0.71
C GLY A 45 -15.16 -14.28 -2.17
N GLY A 46 -13.91 -14.63 -2.46
CA GLY A 46 -13.48 -15.04 -3.81
C GLY A 46 -13.09 -13.91 -4.75
N VAL A 47 -13.35 -12.64 -4.42
CA VAL A 47 -12.94 -11.50 -5.25
C VAL A 47 -11.52 -11.05 -4.85
N PRO A 48 -10.54 -11.02 -5.77
CA PRO A 48 -9.18 -10.61 -5.46
C PRO A 48 -9.09 -9.11 -5.15
N ARG A 49 -8.08 -8.74 -4.34
CA ARG A 49 -7.70 -7.34 -4.07
C ARG A 49 -6.64 -6.92 -5.08
N LEU A 50 -7.04 -6.22 -6.13
CA LEU A 50 -6.15 -5.70 -7.20
C LEU A 50 -5.85 -4.21 -7.01
#